data_AF-A0A6F9DF55-F1
#
_entry.id   AF-A0A6F9DF55-F1
#
_cell.length_a   1.000
_cell.length_b   1.000
_cell.length_c   1.000
_cell.angle_alpha   90.00
_cell.angle_beta   90.00
_cell.angle_gamma   90.00
#
_symmetry.space_group_name_H-M   'P 1'
#
loop_
_entity.id
_entity.type
_entity.pdbx_description
1 polymer ?
#
loop_
_entity_poly.entity_id
_entity_poly.type
_entity_poly.pdbx_seq_one_letter_code
_entity_poly.pdbx_strand_id
1 'polypeptide(L)'
;MATSLTCEDYDKFKQAKELNECEDEAQNPYKSKYEARKLFLDVRNSVHNLREDNQDDTVLLAKEAAIEYILGVNFYNTEEVPDGEEKLKKVLETLTSRENIILKPHVISILIATYNQLCLLWSNRAEGLEKTFEHLVKAKELYLSFQNECDDAPWTVEEHFSNEPRTNVERKHAFESLHTYTLYYLAQVYKHLDKRDESAECCMQTLHRQLKFNEYKPVDWAINCASLSQYYVVRNKFKEAKHCLSCANYLLAEEKIKAEDNDIDRIEQAESDVARCWVKYFVNLLDESKEKLSDEYGELDINLQIQAVQNEQSGTGEDDDKSFERFGLEVTSIEESIPHNYAHNIKLARAIFLKGKQYAEDALKFFVMDGFVTDHVELIQDLSHLYQYMAFFEPSKEVQCKMHKRRIDLLSVVLKELNIQYYLAICRQLQYEIGKTYNEMFSLKLLLAEGSGNSPTTHMIKKMTTLCNSGIGYFRMFLNTHKLPDGNFPDRFEPEMERSTLLAHFYIGRLYSKKPAASVESNLQNKRLALENYKFITNYVDTHQEAEAAVKAEIGVCREMVDLLPRTLEQFDSL
;
A
#
# COMPACT_ATOMS: atom_id res chain seq x y z
N MET A 1 44.46 43.51 5.64
CA MET A 1 43.80 42.28 6.12
C MET A 1 43.47 41.45 4.90
N ALA A 2 43.58 40.12 5.00
CA ALA A 2 43.20 39.24 3.89
C ALA A 2 41.69 39.37 3.66
N THR A 3 41.26 39.40 2.40
CA THR A 3 39.85 39.54 2.00
C THR A 3 39.28 38.26 1.38
N SER A 4 40.08 37.19 1.38
CA SER A 4 39.73 35.90 0.78
C SER A 4 40.51 34.77 1.44
N LEU A 5 40.01 33.55 1.30
CA LEU A 5 40.78 32.34 1.65
C LEU A 5 42.06 32.23 0.82
N THR A 6 43.05 31.54 1.37
CA THR A 6 44.31 31.24 0.69
C THR A 6 44.16 30.03 -0.23
N CYS A 7 45.08 29.84 -1.19
CA CYS A 7 45.10 28.62 -2.00
C CYS A 7 45.19 27.35 -1.13
N GLU A 8 45.94 27.42 -0.03
CA GLU A 8 46.08 26.31 0.92
C GLU A 8 44.72 25.93 1.55
N ASP A 9 43.88 26.92 1.90
CA ASP A 9 42.55 26.64 2.45
C ASP A 9 41.63 25.95 1.42
N TYR A 10 41.71 26.35 0.14
CA TYR A 10 40.96 25.71 -0.93
C TYR A 10 41.43 24.27 -1.17
N ASP A 11 42.75 24.04 -1.17
CA ASP A 11 43.32 22.70 -1.32
C ASP A 11 42.94 21.79 -0.14
N LYS A 12 42.98 22.31 1.10
CA LYS A 12 42.50 21.60 2.29
C LYS A 12 41.03 21.22 2.18
N PHE A 13 40.17 22.15 1.75
CA PHE A 13 38.75 21.85 1.57
C PHE A 13 38.53 20.76 0.51
N LYS A 14 39.22 20.84 -0.62
CA LYS A 14 39.13 19.83 -1.69
C LYS A 14 39.54 18.45 -1.18
N GLN A 15 40.68 18.36 -0.48
CA GLN A 15 41.14 17.11 0.13
C GLN A 15 40.15 16.58 1.17
N ALA A 16 39.61 17.47 2.02
CA ALA A 16 38.62 17.11 3.02
C ALA A 16 37.35 16.51 2.39
N LYS A 17 36.88 17.10 1.28
CA LYS A 17 35.74 16.60 0.53
C LYS A 17 35.98 15.19 0.01
N GLU A 18 37.12 14.96 -0.65
CA GLU A 18 37.50 13.63 -1.18
C GLU A 18 37.56 12.57 -0.07
N LEU A 19 38.13 12.92 1.09
CA LEU A 19 38.19 12.04 2.26
C LEU A 19 36.79 11.76 2.87
N ASN A 20 35.91 12.76 2.87
CA ASN A 20 34.57 12.65 3.46
C ASN A 20 33.62 11.77 2.64
N GLU A 21 33.89 11.62 1.35
CA GLU A 21 33.16 10.76 0.41
C GLU A 21 33.72 9.32 0.37
N CYS A 22 34.88 9.07 1.00
CA CYS A 22 35.51 7.76 1.02
C CYS A 22 34.73 6.76 1.92
N GLU A 23 34.47 5.56 1.40
CA GLU A 23 33.92 4.44 2.17
C GLU A 23 35.03 3.65 2.85
N ASP A 24 35.09 3.73 4.18
CA ASP A 24 36.07 3.00 4.98
C ASP A 24 35.63 1.54 5.24
N GLU A 25 36.61 0.66 5.43
CA GLU A 25 36.37 -0.74 5.82
C GLU A 25 35.65 -0.84 7.18
N ALA A 26 34.81 -1.86 7.34
CA ALA A 26 34.03 -2.08 8.57
C ALA A 26 34.88 -2.23 9.84
N GLN A 27 36.16 -2.65 9.73
CA GLN A 27 37.06 -2.74 10.88
C GLN A 27 37.55 -1.37 11.37
N ASN A 28 37.48 -0.32 10.54
CA ASN A 28 37.91 1.04 10.87
C ASN A 28 36.87 2.07 10.37
N PRO A 29 35.64 2.03 10.90
CA PRO A 29 34.56 2.87 10.37
C PRO A 29 34.89 4.36 10.56
N TYR A 30 34.52 5.15 9.55
CA TYR A 30 34.60 6.62 9.53
C TYR A 30 36.00 7.23 9.63
N LYS A 31 37.08 6.44 9.53
CA LYS A 31 38.46 6.93 9.60
C LYS A 31 38.71 8.12 8.68
N SER A 32 38.33 8.01 7.41
CA SER A 32 38.52 9.06 6.40
C SER A 32 37.63 10.28 6.70
N LYS A 33 36.42 10.07 7.24
CA LYS A 33 35.53 11.16 7.68
C LYS A 33 36.08 11.94 8.89
N TYR A 34 36.77 11.29 9.80
CA TYR A 34 37.45 11.96 10.91
C TYR A 34 38.66 12.78 10.44
N GLU A 35 39.44 12.29 9.48
CA GLU A 35 40.53 13.07 8.89
C GLU A 35 40.00 14.26 8.09
N ALA A 36 38.93 14.08 7.31
CA ALA A 36 38.22 15.17 6.64
C ALA A 36 37.77 16.25 7.63
N ARG A 37 37.22 15.85 8.79
CA ARG A 37 36.76 16.78 9.83
C ARG A 37 37.88 17.71 10.31
N LYS A 38 39.09 17.20 10.51
CA LYS A 38 40.24 18.04 10.94
C LYS A 38 40.51 19.15 9.91
N LEU A 39 40.54 18.79 8.64
CA LEU A 39 40.74 19.74 7.55
C LEU A 39 39.58 20.74 7.43
N PHE A 40 38.32 20.29 7.59
CA PHE A 40 37.16 21.19 7.63
C PHE A 40 37.22 22.17 8.79
N LEU A 41 37.68 21.75 9.98
CA LEU A 41 37.86 22.62 11.14
C LEU A 41 38.94 23.68 10.90
N ASP A 42 40.05 23.32 10.24
CA ASP A 42 41.09 24.27 9.85
C ASP A 42 40.53 25.35 8.91
N VAL A 43 39.83 24.94 7.84
CA VAL A 43 39.18 25.85 6.90
C VAL A 43 38.13 26.72 7.61
N ARG A 44 37.35 26.15 8.54
CA ARG A 44 36.37 26.88 9.34
C ARG A 44 37.02 27.99 10.16
N ASN A 45 38.19 27.75 10.74
CA ASN A 45 38.92 28.77 11.49
C ASN A 45 39.44 29.89 10.58
N SER A 46 39.95 29.56 9.39
CA SER A 46 40.36 30.56 8.39
C SER A 46 39.18 31.46 7.97
N VAL A 47 38.01 30.87 7.69
CA VAL A 47 36.79 31.62 7.34
C VAL A 47 36.32 32.49 8.50
N HIS A 48 36.33 31.96 9.73
CA HIS A 48 35.89 32.70 10.91
C HIS A 48 36.71 33.97 11.13
N ASN A 49 38.05 33.87 11.05
CA ASN A 49 38.95 35.01 11.19
C ASN A 49 38.69 36.07 10.10
N LEU A 50 38.48 35.65 8.85
CA LEU A 50 38.16 36.57 7.75
C LEU A 50 36.82 37.29 7.97
N ARG A 51 35.82 36.59 8.53
CA ARG A 51 34.52 37.18 8.84
C ARG A 51 34.61 38.17 10.00
N GLU A 52 35.39 37.88 11.05
CA GLU A 52 35.58 38.82 12.16
C GLU A 52 36.12 40.17 11.68
N ASP A 53 37.03 40.14 10.69
CA ASP A 53 37.57 41.33 10.03
C ASP A 53 36.56 42.02 9.07
N ASN A 54 35.49 41.32 8.64
CA ASN A 54 34.54 41.76 7.61
C ASN A 54 33.07 41.41 7.95
N GLN A 55 32.56 41.92 9.08
CA GLN A 55 31.28 41.49 9.68
C GLN A 55 30.02 41.72 8.83
N ASP A 56 30.07 42.65 7.86
CA ASP A 56 28.96 43.00 6.98
C ASP A 56 28.96 42.22 5.65
N ASP A 57 30.01 41.45 5.36
CA ASP A 57 30.11 40.65 4.14
C ASP A 57 29.20 39.42 4.22
N THR A 58 28.10 39.44 3.46
CA THR A 58 27.11 38.36 3.45
C THR A 58 27.63 37.09 2.77
N VAL A 59 28.60 37.21 1.87
CA VAL A 59 29.23 36.06 1.21
C VAL A 59 30.15 35.34 2.19
N LEU A 60 30.94 36.07 2.99
CA LEU A 60 31.74 35.47 4.06
C LEU A 60 30.86 34.86 5.16
N LEU A 61 29.73 35.49 5.49
CA LEU A 61 28.74 34.92 6.41
C LEU A 61 28.17 33.60 5.88
N ALA A 62 27.78 33.55 4.60
CA ALA A 62 27.31 32.32 3.96
C ALA A 62 28.40 31.25 3.89
N LYS A 63 29.66 31.64 3.66
CA LYS A 63 30.81 30.74 3.69
C LYS A 63 31.01 30.12 5.07
N GLU A 64 30.90 30.91 6.15
CA GLU A 64 30.97 30.36 7.51
C GLU A 64 29.82 29.38 7.79
N ALA A 65 28.61 29.73 7.37
CA ALA A 65 27.46 28.84 7.51
C ALA A 65 27.59 27.55 6.68
N ALA A 66 28.15 27.63 5.46
CA ALA A 66 28.36 26.48 4.59
C ALA A 66 29.33 25.46 5.22
N ILE A 67 30.44 25.90 5.82
CA ILE A 67 31.38 24.97 6.47
C ILE A 67 30.81 24.39 7.77
N GLU A 68 30.03 25.15 8.54
CA GLU A 68 29.34 24.62 9.73
C GLU A 68 28.26 23.59 9.33
N TYR A 69 27.54 23.80 8.20
CA TYR A 69 26.63 22.78 7.65
C TYR A 69 27.38 21.50 7.27
N ILE A 70 28.50 21.61 6.54
CA ILE A 70 29.30 20.46 6.11
C ILE A 70 29.82 19.68 7.33
N LEU A 71 30.28 20.39 8.37
CA LEU A 71 30.66 19.78 9.64
C LEU A 71 29.45 19.10 10.30
N GLY A 72 28.29 19.74 10.32
CA GLY A 72 27.06 19.15 10.86
C GLY A 72 26.65 17.83 10.19
N VAL A 73 26.72 17.78 8.85
CA VAL A 73 26.51 16.56 8.07
C VAL A 73 27.59 15.51 8.37
N ASN A 74 28.86 15.91 8.48
CA ASN A 74 29.96 15.01 8.83
C ASN A 74 29.74 14.36 10.21
N PHE A 75 29.44 15.14 11.25
CA PHE A 75 29.13 14.62 12.59
C PHE A 75 27.92 13.69 12.59
N TYR A 76 26.85 14.05 11.87
CA TYR A 76 25.68 13.18 11.73
C TYR A 76 26.06 11.83 11.09
N ASN A 77 26.87 11.86 10.03
CA ASN A 77 27.30 10.68 9.30
C ASN A 77 28.33 9.80 10.04
N THR A 78 28.92 10.29 11.14
CA THR A 78 29.78 9.53 12.06
C THR A 78 29.05 9.17 13.36
N GLU A 79 27.71 9.25 13.35
CA GLU A 79 26.82 8.92 14.47
C GLU A 79 26.97 9.83 15.71
N GLU A 80 27.69 10.95 15.59
CA GLU A 80 27.81 12.01 16.60
C GLU A 80 26.65 13.01 16.43
N VAL A 81 25.43 12.50 16.53
CA VAL A 81 24.19 13.23 16.22
C VAL A 81 24.02 14.53 17.03
N PRO A 82 24.32 14.60 18.34
CA PRO A 82 24.18 15.85 19.11
C PRO A 82 25.07 16.98 18.59
N ASP A 83 26.34 16.69 18.27
CA ASP A 83 27.28 17.66 17.72
C ASP A 83 26.82 18.10 16.32
N GLY A 84 26.33 17.17 15.51
CA GLY A 84 25.72 17.47 14.21
C GLY A 84 24.52 18.43 14.34
N GLU A 85 23.64 18.20 15.30
CA GLU A 85 22.48 19.05 15.58
C GLU A 85 22.90 20.48 15.98
N GLU A 86 23.87 20.61 16.88
CA GLU A 86 24.39 21.91 17.34
C GLU A 86 24.90 22.73 16.16
N LYS A 87 25.69 22.11 15.28
CA LYS A 87 26.24 22.74 14.08
C LYS A 87 25.15 23.22 13.13
N LEU A 88 24.15 22.38 12.85
CA LEU A 88 23.05 22.72 11.95
C LEU A 88 22.14 23.82 12.53
N LYS A 89 21.88 23.81 13.85
CA LYS A 89 21.14 24.90 14.51
C LYS A 89 21.89 26.22 14.43
N LYS A 90 23.21 26.21 14.64
CA LYS A 90 24.05 27.40 14.49
C LYS A 90 23.98 28.00 13.09
N VAL A 91 23.88 27.16 12.05
CA VAL A 91 23.66 27.63 10.67
C VAL A 91 22.34 28.38 10.55
N LEU A 92 21.24 27.82 11.05
CA LEU A 92 19.94 28.48 11.05
C LEU A 92 19.98 29.80 11.82
N GLU A 93 20.51 29.80 13.04
CA GLU A 93 20.66 31.01 13.86
C GLU A 93 21.44 32.11 13.12
N THR A 94 22.54 31.73 12.46
CA THR A 94 23.40 32.67 11.73
C THR A 94 22.68 33.29 10.54
N LEU A 95 22.07 32.47 9.69
CA LEU A 95 21.50 32.91 8.40
C LEU A 95 20.09 33.48 8.51
N THR A 96 19.31 33.08 9.52
CA THR A 96 17.93 33.59 9.72
C THR A 96 17.87 34.84 10.61
N SER A 97 18.96 35.20 11.29
CA SER A 97 19.04 36.43 12.10
C SER A 97 18.86 37.74 11.30
N ARG A 98 18.99 37.68 9.97
CA ARG A 98 18.88 38.83 9.05
C ARG A 98 17.91 38.49 7.92
N GLU A 99 16.66 38.97 8.00
CA GLU A 99 15.62 38.62 7.01
C GLU A 99 16.00 38.99 5.57
N ASN A 100 16.72 40.11 5.38
CA ASN A 100 17.07 40.65 4.07
C ASN A 100 18.11 39.83 3.28
N ILE A 101 18.72 38.79 3.89
CA ILE A 101 19.71 37.93 3.23
C ILE A 101 19.20 36.53 2.90
N ILE A 102 18.05 36.12 3.45
CA ILE A 102 17.54 34.74 3.39
C ILE A 102 17.42 34.24 1.94
N LEU A 103 16.87 35.08 1.05
CA LEU A 103 16.65 34.75 -0.36
C LEU A 103 17.83 35.12 -1.27
N LYS A 104 19.03 35.39 -0.73
CA LYS A 104 20.21 35.66 -1.56
C LYS A 104 20.70 34.36 -2.21
N PRO A 105 21.19 34.39 -3.47
CA PRO A 105 21.65 33.18 -4.17
C PRO A 105 22.77 32.41 -3.46
N HIS A 106 23.64 33.07 -2.71
CA HIS A 106 24.69 32.44 -1.91
C HIS A 106 24.21 31.87 -0.55
N VAL A 107 22.96 32.14 -0.15
CA VAL A 107 22.42 31.73 1.17
C VAL A 107 21.40 30.61 1.05
N ILE A 108 20.47 30.72 0.10
CA ILE A 108 19.23 29.96 0.07
C ILE A 108 19.43 28.43 0.05
N SER A 109 20.40 27.93 -0.72
CA SER A 109 20.71 26.49 -0.79
C SER A 109 21.20 25.95 0.54
N ILE A 110 21.98 26.73 1.30
CA ILE A 110 22.49 26.33 2.62
C ILE A 110 21.32 26.16 3.60
N LEU A 111 20.37 27.09 3.60
CA LEU A 111 19.18 27.02 4.47
C LEU A 111 18.32 25.80 4.15
N ILE A 112 17.96 25.60 2.88
CA ILE A 112 17.14 24.45 2.46
C ILE A 112 17.85 23.13 2.79
N ALA A 113 19.15 23.02 2.48
CA ALA A 113 19.94 21.85 2.81
C ALA A 113 19.99 21.59 4.33
N THR A 114 20.15 22.65 5.14
CA THR A 114 20.16 22.54 6.61
C THR A 114 18.82 22.05 7.15
N TYR A 115 17.69 22.58 6.66
CA TYR A 115 16.36 22.10 7.05
C TYR A 115 16.13 20.64 6.64
N ASN A 116 16.54 20.26 5.43
CA ASN A 116 16.46 18.87 4.97
C ASN A 116 17.30 17.94 5.87
N GLN A 117 18.50 18.36 6.27
CA GLN A 117 19.35 17.56 7.17
C GLN A 117 18.79 17.47 8.59
N LEU A 118 18.21 18.55 9.13
CA LEU A 118 17.53 18.52 10.42
C LEU A 118 16.30 17.60 10.38
N CYS A 119 15.58 17.55 9.26
CA CYS A 119 14.51 16.59 9.05
C CYS A 119 14.99 15.14 9.24
N LEU A 120 16.09 14.73 8.60
CA LEU A 120 16.67 13.39 8.80
C LEU A 120 17.01 13.09 10.26
N LEU A 121 17.59 14.08 10.92
CA LEU A 121 17.99 13.96 12.32
C LEU A 121 16.79 13.75 13.24
N TRP A 122 15.72 14.53 13.03
CA TRP A 122 14.50 14.41 13.83
C TRP A 122 13.65 13.20 13.44
N SER A 123 13.63 12.77 12.18
CA SER A 123 12.86 11.58 11.75
C SER A 123 13.32 10.30 12.43
N ASN A 124 14.59 10.23 12.84
CA ASN A 124 15.16 9.08 13.55
C ASN A 124 14.83 9.07 15.06
N ARG A 125 14.08 10.05 15.57
CA ARG A 125 13.68 10.16 16.98
C ARG A 125 12.22 9.79 17.16
N ALA A 126 11.90 9.07 18.24
CA ALA A 126 10.55 8.58 18.52
C ALA A 126 9.48 9.70 18.58
N GLU A 127 9.85 10.91 19.02
CA GLU A 127 8.96 12.08 19.16
C GLU A 127 9.28 13.19 18.12
N GLY A 128 9.99 12.85 17.04
CA GLY A 128 10.51 13.85 16.11
C GLY A 128 9.58 14.28 14.99
N LEU A 129 8.44 13.61 14.78
CA LEU A 129 7.59 13.78 13.59
C LEU A 129 7.13 15.22 13.35
N GLU A 130 6.72 15.93 14.42
CA GLU A 130 6.29 17.33 14.34
C GLU A 130 7.43 18.25 13.87
N LYS A 131 8.63 18.09 14.44
CA LYS A 131 9.80 18.87 14.05
C LYS A 131 10.28 18.55 12.64
N THR A 132 10.23 17.27 12.26
CA THR A 132 10.50 16.84 10.89
C THR A 132 9.57 17.55 9.92
N PHE A 133 8.28 17.60 10.24
CA PHE A 133 7.28 18.33 9.45
C PHE A 133 7.59 19.83 9.36
N GLU A 134 7.83 20.50 10.49
CA GLU A 134 8.15 21.93 10.54
C GLU A 134 9.37 22.29 9.68
N HIS A 135 10.46 21.53 9.78
CA HIS A 135 11.67 21.76 9.00
C HIS A 135 11.43 21.61 7.50
N LEU A 136 10.70 20.57 7.09
CA LEU A 136 10.41 20.34 5.68
C LEU A 136 9.46 21.37 5.08
N VAL A 137 8.45 21.82 5.85
CA VAL A 137 7.57 22.92 5.42
C VAL A 137 8.38 24.19 5.22
N LYS A 138 9.30 24.52 6.13
CA LYS A 138 10.20 25.67 5.98
C LYS A 138 11.11 25.56 4.75
N ALA A 139 11.69 24.38 4.49
CA ALA A 139 12.47 24.14 3.28
C ALA A 139 11.64 24.35 2.00
N LYS A 140 10.39 23.86 1.97
CA LYS A 140 9.46 24.04 0.84
C LYS A 140 9.08 25.51 0.66
N GLU A 141 8.75 26.23 1.73
CA GLU A 141 8.43 27.66 1.70
C GLU A 141 9.59 28.47 1.11
N LEU A 142 10.81 28.24 1.60
CA LEU A 142 12.01 28.92 1.11
C LEU A 142 12.26 28.70 -0.38
N TYR A 143 12.10 27.46 -0.86
CA TYR A 143 12.22 27.15 -2.27
C TYR A 143 11.21 27.94 -3.12
N LEU A 144 9.93 27.92 -2.72
CA LEU A 144 8.86 28.60 -3.44
C LEU A 144 9.04 30.13 -3.43
N SER A 145 9.42 30.71 -2.29
CA SER A 145 9.73 32.14 -2.19
C SER A 145 10.88 32.54 -3.10
N PHE A 146 11.97 31.76 -3.11
CA PHE A 146 13.11 32.07 -3.98
C PHE A 146 12.74 32.02 -5.47
N GLN A 147 12.01 30.98 -5.90
CA GLN A 147 11.56 30.84 -7.30
C GLN A 147 10.62 31.96 -7.74
N ASN A 148 9.87 32.57 -6.81
CA ASN A 148 8.95 33.67 -7.11
C ASN A 148 9.62 35.05 -7.12
N GLU A 149 10.67 35.24 -6.32
CA GLU A 149 11.27 36.56 -6.06
C GLU A 149 12.64 36.76 -6.73
N CYS A 150 13.30 35.69 -7.19
CA CYS A 150 14.65 35.73 -7.71
C CYS A 150 14.83 34.85 -8.95
N ASP A 151 15.36 35.44 -10.04
CA ASP A 151 15.66 34.72 -11.29
C ASP A 151 17.08 34.12 -11.34
N ASP A 152 17.92 34.44 -10.36
CA ASP A 152 19.31 33.99 -10.27
C ASP A 152 19.41 32.50 -9.93
N ALA A 153 20.55 31.88 -10.29
CA ALA A 153 20.83 30.51 -9.92
C ALA A 153 21.51 30.44 -8.52
N PRO A 154 20.91 29.74 -7.53
CA PRO A 154 21.51 29.57 -6.21
C PRO A 154 22.86 28.88 -6.26
N TRP A 155 23.81 29.33 -5.44
CA TRP A 155 25.09 28.64 -5.30
C TRP A 155 24.88 27.29 -4.62
N THR A 156 25.67 26.28 -4.96
CA THR A 156 25.68 25.05 -4.17
C THR A 156 26.45 25.30 -2.85
N VAL A 157 26.25 24.43 -1.86
CA VAL A 157 26.94 24.60 -0.58
C VAL A 157 28.45 24.56 -0.77
N GLU A 158 28.98 23.60 -1.55
CA GLU A 158 30.42 23.45 -1.76
C GLU A 158 31.03 24.55 -2.64
N GLU A 159 30.22 25.22 -3.46
CA GLU A 159 30.69 26.26 -4.38
C GLU A 159 31.33 27.45 -3.65
N HIS A 160 30.96 27.67 -2.39
CA HIS A 160 31.60 28.66 -1.52
C HIS A 160 33.10 28.43 -1.35
N PHE A 161 33.56 27.18 -1.53
CA PHE A 161 34.94 26.74 -1.37
C PHE A 161 35.57 26.28 -2.69
N SER A 162 35.04 26.73 -3.82
CA SER A 162 35.61 26.49 -5.15
C SER A 162 36.18 27.78 -5.74
N ASN A 163 37.33 27.67 -6.41
CA ASN A 163 37.86 28.75 -7.26
C ASN A 163 37.26 28.70 -8.68
N GLU A 164 36.58 27.61 -9.02
CA GLU A 164 35.90 27.42 -10.30
C GLU A 164 34.39 27.55 -10.06
N PRO A 165 33.75 28.65 -10.52
CA PRO A 165 32.31 28.83 -10.33
C PRO A 165 31.53 27.83 -11.20
N ARG A 166 30.46 27.28 -10.65
CA ARG A 166 29.54 26.43 -11.40
C ARG A 166 28.74 27.27 -12.38
N THR A 167 28.35 26.65 -13.48
CA THR A 167 27.42 27.24 -14.44
C THR A 167 26.04 27.42 -13.81
N ASN A 168 25.26 28.37 -14.32
CA ASN A 168 23.88 28.56 -13.87
C ASN A 168 23.01 27.31 -14.09
N VAL A 169 23.34 26.47 -15.07
CA VAL A 169 22.63 25.21 -15.34
C VAL A 169 22.87 24.22 -14.21
N GLU A 170 24.13 24.00 -13.82
CA GLU A 170 24.50 23.11 -12.71
C GLU A 170 23.93 23.59 -11.37
N ARG A 171 23.96 24.90 -11.13
CA ARG A 171 23.37 25.52 -9.94
C ARG A 171 21.86 25.31 -9.86
N LYS A 172 21.14 25.59 -10.94
CA LYS A 172 19.68 25.37 -11.01
C LYS A 172 19.35 23.89 -10.82
N HIS A 173 20.09 23.01 -11.48
CA HIS A 173 19.90 21.56 -11.32
C HIS A 173 20.07 21.12 -9.85
N ALA A 174 21.18 21.48 -9.19
CA ALA A 174 21.40 21.15 -7.78
C ALA A 174 20.33 21.73 -6.84
N PHE A 175 19.84 22.94 -7.13
CA PHE A 175 18.75 23.55 -6.36
C PHE A 175 17.42 22.79 -6.52
N GLU A 176 17.12 22.32 -7.73
CA GLU A 176 15.96 21.48 -8.00
C GLU A 176 16.10 20.11 -7.31
N SER A 177 17.30 19.53 -7.25
CA SER A 177 17.58 18.29 -6.50
C SER A 177 17.28 18.44 -5.01
N LEU A 178 17.72 19.55 -4.39
CA LEU A 178 17.43 19.85 -2.98
C LEU A 178 15.93 19.90 -2.70
N HIS A 179 15.14 20.50 -3.60
CA HIS A 179 13.70 20.57 -3.41
C HIS A 179 13.00 19.23 -3.66
N THR A 180 13.47 18.45 -4.65
CA THR A 180 12.99 17.08 -4.87
C THR A 180 13.17 16.22 -3.62
N TYR A 181 14.30 16.37 -2.93
CA TYR A 181 14.57 15.74 -1.65
C TYR A 181 13.56 16.20 -0.58
N THR A 182 13.31 17.51 -0.44
CA THR A 182 12.30 18.04 0.49
C THR A 182 10.91 17.42 0.25
N LEU A 183 10.46 17.34 -1.02
CA LEU A 183 9.17 16.74 -1.36
C LEU A 183 9.11 15.24 -1.05
N TYR A 184 10.20 14.51 -1.30
CA TYR A 184 10.29 13.09 -1.01
C TYR A 184 10.09 12.79 0.49
N TYR A 185 10.74 13.55 1.38
CA TYR A 185 10.54 13.38 2.83
C TYR A 185 9.19 13.93 3.31
N LEU A 186 8.66 15.00 2.70
CA LEU A 186 7.30 15.47 2.99
C LEU A 186 6.27 14.38 2.71
N ALA A 187 6.43 13.64 1.61
CA ALA A 187 5.54 12.54 1.28
C ALA A 187 5.50 11.49 2.39
N GLN A 188 6.67 11.13 2.96
CA GLN A 188 6.77 10.17 4.06
C GLN A 188 6.15 10.71 5.35
N VAL A 189 6.42 11.96 5.70
CA VAL A 189 5.84 12.61 6.89
C VAL A 189 4.32 12.70 6.79
N TYR A 190 3.78 13.12 5.64
CA TYR A 190 2.34 13.14 5.40
C TYR A 190 1.71 11.76 5.54
N LYS A 191 2.38 10.71 5.06
CA LYS A 191 1.92 9.32 5.24
C LYS A 191 1.84 8.95 6.73
N HIS A 192 2.83 9.31 7.54
CA HIS A 192 2.82 9.07 8.99
C HIS A 192 1.75 9.89 9.74
N LEU A 193 1.37 11.05 9.20
CA LEU A 193 0.27 11.87 9.71
C LEU A 193 -1.11 11.46 9.17
N ASP A 194 -1.21 10.33 8.44
CA ASP A 194 -2.41 9.85 7.73
C ASP A 194 -3.02 10.87 6.74
N LYS A 195 -2.21 11.85 6.30
CA LYS A 195 -2.53 12.83 5.25
C LYS A 195 -2.24 12.25 3.87
N ARG A 196 -3.08 11.29 3.46
CA ARG A 196 -2.82 10.46 2.27
C ARG A 196 -2.85 11.24 0.95
N ASP A 197 -3.72 12.23 0.84
CA ASP A 197 -3.82 13.08 -0.36
C ASP A 197 -2.53 13.88 -0.58
N GLU A 198 -2.07 14.57 0.47
CA GLU A 198 -0.86 15.40 0.43
C GLU A 198 0.40 14.54 0.23
N SER A 199 0.42 13.34 0.80
CA SER A 199 1.49 12.37 0.59
C SER A 199 1.59 11.95 -0.88
N ALA A 200 0.45 11.57 -1.50
CA ALA A 200 0.41 11.16 -2.89
C ALA A 200 0.79 12.30 -3.86
N GLU A 201 0.34 13.52 -3.58
CA GLU A 201 0.72 14.72 -4.35
C GLU A 201 2.24 14.96 -4.29
N CYS A 202 2.85 14.86 -3.11
CA CYS A 202 4.31 14.99 -2.97
C CYS A 202 5.03 13.87 -3.73
N CYS A 203 4.57 12.61 -3.63
CA CYS A 203 5.13 11.49 -4.39
C CYS A 203 5.08 11.73 -5.91
N MET A 204 3.92 12.18 -6.42
CA MET A 204 3.74 12.49 -7.84
C MET A 204 4.72 13.57 -8.30
N GLN A 205 4.81 14.69 -7.57
CA GLN A 205 5.75 15.77 -7.87
C GLN A 205 7.20 15.29 -7.82
N THR A 206 7.59 14.49 -6.82
CA THR A 206 8.92 13.91 -6.74
C THR A 206 9.25 13.05 -7.97
N LEU A 207 8.35 12.14 -8.38
CA LEU A 207 8.54 11.27 -9.54
C LEU A 207 8.66 12.07 -10.85
N HIS A 208 7.84 13.10 -11.03
CA HIS A 208 7.92 14.01 -12.19
C HIS A 208 9.27 14.74 -12.26
N ARG A 209 9.72 15.27 -11.12
CA ARG A 209 10.99 16.00 -11.02
C ARG A 209 12.17 15.07 -11.29
N GLN A 210 12.14 13.86 -10.73
CA GLN A 210 13.13 12.82 -10.97
C GLN A 210 13.31 12.51 -12.46
N LEU A 211 12.22 12.33 -13.21
CA LEU A 211 12.29 12.15 -14.67
C LEU A 211 12.80 13.40 -15.38
N LYS A 212 12.27 14.58 -15.03
CA LYS A 212 12.61 15.86 -15.68
C LYS A 212 14.11 16.18 -15.57
N PHE A 213 14.72 15.89 -14.43
CA PHE A 213 16.12 16.20 -14.14
C PHE A 213 17.06 15.01 -14.32
N ASN A 214 16.53 13.84 -14.72
CA ASN A 214 17.26 12.59 -14.87
C ASN A 214 18.06 12.18 -13.61
N GLU A 215 17.45 12.37 -12.44
CA GLU A 215 18.05 12.08 -11.13
C GLU A 215 17.27 11.00 -10.39
N TYR A 216 17.41 9.75 -10.83
CA TYR A 216 16.73 8.63 -10.20
C TYR A 216 17.47 7.32 -10.45
N LYS A 217 17.19 6.36 -9.57
CA LYS A 217 17.51 4.95 -9.81
C LYS A 217 16.29 4.31 -10.47
N PRO A 218 16.39 3.83 -11.72
CA PRO A 218 15.24 3.35 -12.49
C PRO A 218 14.37 2.31 -11.77
N VAL A 219 14.98 1.31 -11.13
CA VAL A 219 14.26 0.27 -10.37
C VAL A 219 13.51 0.87 -9.17
N ASP A 220 14.16 1.74 -8.40
CA ASP A 220 13.52 2.39 -7.24
C ASP A 220 12.39 3.33 -7.68
N TRP A 221 12.56 4.03 -8.79
CA TRP A 221 11.52 4.86 -9.39
C TRP A 221 10.31 4.02 -9.79
N ALA A 222 10.53 2.88 -10.45
CA ALA A 222 9.47 1.98 -10.87
C ALA A 222 8.65 1.45 -9.68
N ILE A 223 9.31 1.02 -8.60
CA ILE A 223 8.65 0.55 -7.38
C ILE A 223 7.84 1.68 -6.72
N ASN A 224 8.41 2.88 -6.64
CA ASN A 224 7.72 4.05 -6.06
C ASN A 224 6.50 4.47 -6.91
N CYS A 225 6.63 4.42 -8.23
CA CYS A 225 5.53 4.71 -9.16
C CYS A 225 4.43 3.65 -9.08
N ALA A 226 4.78 2.36 -9.01
CA ALA A 226 3.82 1.29 -8.77
C ALA A 226 3.13 1.42 -7.40
N SER A 227 3.84 1.86 -6.36
CA SER A 227 3.25 2.15 -5.06
C SER A 227 2.24 3.29 -5.11
N LEU A 228 2.52 4.36 -5.87
CA LEU A 228 1.58 5.47 -6.10
C LEU A 228 0.30 4.99 -6.80
N SER A 229 0.38 3.97 -7.67
CA SER A 229 -0.82 3.39 -8.30
C SER A 229 -1.83 2.88 -7.28
N GLN A 230 -1.38 2.33 -6.14
CA GLN A 230 -2.26 1.74 -5.14
C GLN A 230 -3.11 2.80 -4.45
N TYR A 231 -2.58 4.01 -4.28
CA TYR A 231 -3.35 5.17 -3.82
C TYR A 231 -4.49 5.52 -4.79
N TYR A 232 -4.24 5.45 -6.09
CA TYR A 232 -5.26 5.71 -7.11
C TYR A 232 -6.29 4.58 -7.20
N VAL A 233 -5.88 3.31 -7.05
CA VAL A 233 -6.79 2.14 -7.06
C VAL A 233 -7.86 2.27 -5.98
N VAL A 234 -7.50 2.56 -4.72
CA VAL A 234 -8.47 2.68 -3.62
C VAL A 234 -9.41 3.89 -3.75
N ARG A 235 -9.14 4.80 -4.70
CA ARG A 235 -9.99 5.95 -5.03
C ARG A 235 -10.73 5.79 -6.35
N ASN A 236 -10.73 4.57 -6.92
CA ASN A 236 -11.36 4.26 -8.20
C ASN A 236 -10.83 5.09 -9.38
N LYS A 237 -9.59 5.60 -9.27
CA LYS A 237 -8.86 6.35 -10.30
C LYS A 237 -8.03 5.41 -11.17
N PHE A 238 -8.71 4.51 -11.88
CA PHE A 238 -8.08 3.41 -12.60
C PHE A 238 -7.20 3.87 -13.79
N LYS A 239 -7.49 5.01 -14.41
CA LYS A 239 -6.66 5.53 -15.52
C LYS A 239 -5.27 5.96 -15.02
N GLU A 240 -5.23 6.70 -13.92
CA GLU A 240 -4.02 7.15 -13.25
C GLU A 240 -3.22 5.97 -12.70
N ALA A 241 -3.89 5.00 -12.06
CA ALA A 241 -3.26 3.78 -11.58
C ALA A 241 -2.63 2.96 -12.72
N LYS A 242 -3.37 2.77 -13.83
CA LYS A 242 -2.88 2.07 -15.02
C LYS A 242 -1.65 2.78 -15.61
N HIS A 243 -1.68 4.11 -15.68
CA HIS A 243 -0.56 4.89 -16.19
C HIS A 243 0.70 4.69 -15.34
N CYS A 244 0.57 4.82 -14.01
CA CYS A 244 1.68 4.60 -13.10
C CYS A 244 2.30 3.20 -13.27
N LEU A 245 1.47 2.15 -13.31
CA LEU A 245 1.95 0.78 -13.46
C LEU A 245 2.55 0.49 -14.83
N SER A 246 2.04 1.14 -15.88
CA SER A 246 2.61 1.02 -17.23
C SER A 246 3.98 1.69 -17.32
N CYS A 247 4.16 2.85 -16.69
CA CYS A 247 5.46 3.51 -16.54
C CYS A 247 6.46 2.66 -15.76
N ALA A 248 6.03 2.04 -14.66
CA ALA A 248 6.86 1.13 -13.88
C ALA A 248 7.33 -0.07 -14.73
N ASN A 249 6.41 -0.75 -15.43
CA ASN A 249 6.75 -1.85 -16.33
C ASN A 249 7.71 -1.41 -17.45
N TYR A 250 7.47 -0.24 -18.05
CA TYR A 250 8.31 0.28 -19.12
C TYR A 250 9.76 0.46 -18.68
N LEU A 251 9.99 1.14 -17.55
CA LEU A 251 11.34 1.36 -17.05
C LEU A 251 12.02 0.06 -16.63
N LEU A 252 11.32 -0.85 -15.95
CA LEU A 252 11.91 -2.15 -15.59
C LEU A 252 12.31 -2.96 -16.82
N ALA A 253 11.48 -2.95 -17.88
CA ALA A 253 11.82 -3.62 -19.13
C ALA A 253 13.05 -2.99 -19.81
N GLU A 254 13.15 -1.65 -19.84
CA GLU A 254 14.33 -0.96 -20.37
C GLU A 254 15.60 -1.29 -19.58
N GLU A 255 15.52 -1.35 -18.26
CA GLU A 255 16.66 -1.68 -17.41
C GLU A 255 17.06 -3.14 -17.54
N LYS A 256 16.10 -4.06 -17.64
CA LYS A 256 16.37 -5.47 -17.86
C LYS A 256 17.17 -5.74 -19.14
N ILE A 257 16.94 -4.93 -20.18
CA ILE A 257 17.71 -5.01 -21.44
C ILE A 257 19.17 -4.57 -21.24
N LYS A 258 19.42 -3.63 -20.32
CA LYS A 258 20.75 -3.06 -20.05
C LYS A 258 21.51 -3.79 -18.94
N ALA A 259 20.81 -4.60 -18.14
CA ALA A 259 21.35 -5.21 -16.93
C ALA A 259 22.43 -6.26 -17.21
N GLU A 260 23.43 -6.31 -16.32
CA GLU A 260 24.37 -7.42 -16.21
C GLU A 260 23.81 -8.51 -15.28
N ASP A 261 24.32 -9.75 -15.36
CA ASP A 261 23.77 -10.92 -14.66
C ASP A 261 23.52 -10.70 -13.16
N ASN A 262 24.36 -9.91 -12.48
CA ASN A 262 24.26 -9.66 -11.04
C ASN A 262 23.10 -8.72 -10.65
N ASP A 263 22.57 -7.91 -11.57
CA ASP A 263 21.49 -6.95 -11.32
C ASP A 263 20.10 -7.51 -11.67
N ILE A 264 20.06 -8.64 -12.38
CA ILE A 264 18.82 -9.25 -12.87
C ILE A 264 17.90 -9.63 -11.69
N ASP A 265 18.44 -10.22 -10.63
CA ASP A 265 17.63 -10.66 -9.47
C ASP A 265 16.83 -9.50 -8.85
N ARG A 266 17.45 -8.32 -8.73
CA ARG A 266 16.79 -7.12 -8.19
C ARG A 266 15.69 -6.62 -9.11
N ILE A 267 15.91 -6.69 -10.43
CA ILE A 267 14.91 -6.29 -11.43
C ILE A 267 13.75 -7.28 -11.43
N GLU A 268 14.00 -8.59 -11.36
CA GLU A 268 12.96 -9.62 -11.33
C GLU A 268 12.10 -9.56 -10.06
N GLN A 269 12.73 -9.24 -8.92
CA GLN A 269 12.00 -8.92 -7.70
C GLN A 269 11.08 -7.71 -7.91
N ALA A 270 11.61 -6.62 -8.47
CA ALA A 270 10.82 -5.42 -8.74
C ALA A 270 9.68 -5.67 -9.74
N GLU A 271 9.91 -6.46 -10.80
CA GLU A 271 8.86 -6.88 -11.75
C GLU A 271 7.74 -7.64 -11.03
N SER A 272 8.10 -8.50 -10.07
CA SER A 272 7.15 -9.26 -9.26
C SER A 272 6.37 -8.37 -8.29
N ASP A 273 7.01 -7.37 -7.69
CA ASP A 273 6.34 -6.35 -6.85
C ASP A 273 5.35 -5.51 -7.66
N VAL A 274 5.73 -5.09 -8.88
CA VAL A 274 4.83 -4.38 -9.79
C VAL A 274 3.68 -5.29 -10.25
N ALA A 275 3.94 -6.58 -10.48
CA ALA A 275 2.90 -7.55 -10.80
C ALA A 275 1.87 -7.70 -9.67
N ARG A 276 2.29 -7.69 -8.40
CA ARG A 276 1.35 -7.65 -7.25
C ARG A 276 0.45 -6.42 -7.29
N CYS A 277 1.00 -5.26 -7.62
CA CYS A 277 0.23 -4.02 -7.77
C CYS A 277 -0.79 -4.11 -8.91
N TRP A 278 -0.44 -4.76 -10.03
CA TRP A 278 -1.39 -5.08 -11.11
C TRP A 278 -2.50 -6.03 -10.66
N VAL A 279 -2.18 -7.07 -9.88
CA VAL A 279 -3.19 -7.97 -9.33
C VAL A 279 -4.21 -7.20 -8.49
N LYS A 280 -3.75 -6.33 -7.59
CA LYS A 280 -4.63 -5.45 -6.79
C LYS A 280 -5.47 -4.54 -7.67
N TYR A 281 -4.89 -3.95 -8.72
CA TYR A 281 -5.63 -3.15 -9.70
C TYR A 281 -6.80 -3.93 -10.32
N PHE A 282 -6.57 -5.16 -10.80
CA PHE A 282 -7.62 -5.95 -11.46
C PHE A 282 -8.67 -6.50 -10.49
N VAL A 283 -8.26 -6.86 -9.26
CA VAL A 283 -9.18 -7.26 -8.19
C VAL A 283 -10.15 -6.12 -7.87
N ASN A 284 -9.63 -4.91 -7.61
CA ASN A 284 -10.46 -3.75 -7.28
C ASN A 284 -11.32 -3.29 -8.48
N LEU A 285 -10.79 -3.36 -9.71
CA LEU A 285 -11.56 -3.01 -10.90
C LEU A 285 -12.78 -3.94 -11.06
N LEU A 286 -12.64 -5.25 -10.82
CA LEU A 286 -13.76 -6.18 -10.86
C LEU A 286 -14.72 -6.02 -9.68
N ASP A 287 -14.20 -5.74 -8.48
CA ASP A 287 -15.02 -5.49 -7.30
C ASP A 287 -15.93 -4.28 -7.51
N GLU A 288 -15.34 -3.13 -7.88
CA GLU A 288 -16.08 -1.91 -8.15
C GLU A 288 -17.05 -2.07 -9.34
N SER A 289 -16.67 -2.86 -10.35
CA SER A 289 -17.58 -3.20 -11.45
C SER A 289 -18.82 -3.97 -10.97
N LYS A 290 -18.64 -4.89 -10.01
CA LYS A 290 -19.73 -5.64 -9.39
C LYS A 290 -20.59 -4.72 -8.53
N GLU A 291 -20.00 -3.85 -7.71
CA GLU A 291 -20.76 -2.94 -6.83
C GLU A 291 -21.63 -1.99 -7.65
N LYS A 292 -21.09 -1.37 -8.71
CA LYS A 292 -21.86 -0.51 -9.62
C LYS A 292 -23.06 -1.23 -10.25
N LEU A 293 -22.90 -2.48 -10.68
CA LEU A 293 -24.00 -3.26 -11.23
C LEU A 293 -25.03 -3.67 -10.17
N SER A 294 -24.59 -3.93 -8.93
CA SER A 294 -25.52 -4.21 -7.82
C SER A 294 -26.36 -2.99 -7.47
N ASP A 295 -25.78 -1.79 -7.49
CA ASP A 295 -26.47 -0.53 -7.22
C ASP A 295 -27.49 -0.17 -8.32
N GLU A 296 -27.14 -0.40 -9.59
CA GLU A 296 -28.00 -0.04 -10.73
C GLU A 296 -29.27 -0.90 -10.83
N TYR A 297 -29.17 -2.20 -10.54
CA TYR A 297 -30.28 -3.16 -10.72
C TYR A 297 -30.91 -3.63 -9.39
N GLY A 298 -30.28 -3.32 -8.25
CA GLY A 298 -30.68 -3.75 -6.91
C GLY A 298 -30.40 -5.24 -6.66
N GLU A 299 -29.95 -5.59 -5.44
CA GLU A 299 -29.60 -6.98 -5.05
C GLU A 299 -30.72 -8.02 -5.24
N LEU A 300 -31.98 -7.58 -5.41
CA LEU A 300 -33.17 -8.43 -5.44
C LEU A 300 -33.68 -8.77 -6.84
N ASP A 301 -33.25 -8.08 -7.90
CA ASP A 301 -33.64 -8.43 -9.28
C ASP A 301 -32.51 -9.11 -10.05
N ILE A 302 -32.22 -10.34 -9.62
CA ILE A 302 -31.23 -11.24 -10.21
C ILE A 302 -31.48 -11.43 -11.73
N ASN A 303 -32.73 -11.34 -12.19
CA ASN A 303 -33.06 -11.55 -13.59
C ASN A 303 -32.66 -10.35 -14.46
N LEU A 304 -32.91 -9.12 -13.99
CA LEU A 304 -32.44 -7.91 -14.66
C LEU A 304 -30.90 -7.85 -14.68
N GLN A 305 -30.25 -8.23 -13.58
CA GLN A 305 -28.79 -8.27 -13.51
C GLN A 305 -28.18 -9.30 -14.48
N ILE A 306 -28.77 -10.49 -14.59
CA ILE A 306 -28.36 -11.50 -15.58
C ILE A 306 -28.54 -10.95 -17.00
N GLN A 307 -29.66 -10.28 -17.28
CA GLN A 307 -29.92 -9.69 -18.60
C GLN A 307 -28.89 -8.59 -18.92
N ALA A 308 -28.56 -7.72 -17.97
CA ALA A 308 -27.58 -6.66 -18.14
C ALA A 308 -26.18 -7.23 -18.46
N VAL A 309 -25.72 -8.21 -17.68
CA VAL A 309 -24.40 -8.87 -17.88
C VAL A 309 -24.30 -9.60 -19.22
N GLN A 310 -25.44 -10.09 -19.74
CA GLN A 310 -25.54 -10.74 -21.05
C GLN A 310 -25.69 -9.75 -22.21
N ASN A 311 -26.11 -8.51 -21.95
CA ASN A 311 -26.43 -7.55 -22.99
C ASN A 311 -25.16 -6.81 -23.46
N GLU A 312 -24.61 -7.26 -24.59
CA GLU A 312 -23.40 -6.71 -25.21
C GLU A 312 -23.54 -5.25 -25.70
N GLN A 313 -24.75 -4.69 -25.71
CA GLN A 313 -25.05 -3.34 -26.21
C GLN A 313 -25.07 -2.25 -25.12
N SER A 314 -24.84 -2.60 -23.85
CA SER A 314 -24.93 -1.67 -22.72
C SER A 314 -23.61 -0.91 -22.50
N GLY A 315 -23.48 0.27 -23.14
CA GLY A 315 -22.62 1.36 -22.68
C GLY A 315 -21.13 1.28 -23.02
N THR A 316 -20.68 2.15 -23.93
CA THR A 316 -19.32 2.69 -23.83
C THR A 316 -19.25 3.42 -22.49
N GLY A 317 -18.46 2.92 -21.53
CA GLY A 317 -18.36 3.52 -20.20
C GLY A 317 -18.22 5.04 -20.31
N GLU A 318 -19.09 5.77 -19.63
CA GLU A 318 -18.96 7.22 -19.51
C GLU A 318 -17.63 7.50 -18.79
N ASP A 319 -16.66 7.93 -19.58
CA ASP A 319 -15.39 8.41 -19.08
C ASP A 319 -15.59 9.85 -18.59
N ASP A 320 -15.38 10.08 -17.29
CA ASP A 320 -15.06 11.42 -16.80
C ASP A 320 -13.70 11.77 -17.41
N ASP A 321 -13.73 12.47 -18.55
CA ASP A 321 -12.59 12.86 -19.38
C ASP A 321 -11.79 14.01 -18.74
N LYS A 322 -11.47 13.85 -17.45
CA LYS A 322 -10.53 14.74 -16.79
C LYS A 322 -9.13 14.27 -17.14
N SER A 323 -8.46 15.04 -17.99
CA SER A 323 -7.04 14.88 -18.24
C SER A 323 -6.28 14.97 -16.91
N PHE A 324 -5.50 13.94 -16.59
CA PHE A 324 -4.57 13.95 -15.46
C PHE A 324 -3.14 14.18 -15.96
N GLU A 325 -2.24 14.59 -15.06
CA GLU A 325 -0.83 14.79 -15.39
C GLU A 325 -0.16 13.44 -15.63
N ARG A 326 0.50 13.28 -16.79
CA ARG A 326 1.15 12.03 -17.21
C ARG A 326 2.66 12.15 -17.11
N PHE A 327 3.31 11.08 -16.68
CA PHE A 327 4.75 10.95 -16.80
C PHE A 327 5.15 10.89 -18.28
N GLY A 328 6.22 11.60 -18.66
CA GLY A 328 6.68 11.74 -20.04
C GLY A 328 7.37 10.49 -20.61
N LEU A 329 6.81 9.30 -20.40
CA LEU A 329 7.31 8.01 -20.87
C LEU A 329 6.38 7.44 -21.95
N GLU A 330 6.94 6.74 -22.94
CA GLU A 330 6.18 6.16 -24.05
C GLU A 330 5.56 4.82 -23.65
N VAL A 331 4.36 4.88 -23.06
CA VAL A 331 3.66 3.71 -22.50
C VAL A 331 2.39 3.33 -23.27
N THR A 332 2.13 3.95 -24.41
CA THR A 332 0.87 3.81 -25.17
C THR A 332 0.54 2.35 -25.49
N SER A 333 1.50 1.58 -26.00
CA SER A 333 1.32 0.18 -26.36
C SER A 333 1.00 -0.72 -25.16
N ILE A 334 1.59 -0.43 -23.99
CA ILE A 334 1.32 -1.14 -22.75
C ILE A 334 -0.11 -0.83 -22.31
N GLU A 335 -0.49 0.45 -22.25
CA GLU A 335 -1.80 0.90 -21.78
C GLU A 335 -2.98 0.45 -22.64
N GLU A 336 -2.80 0.36 -23.96
CA GLU A 336 -3.80 -0.17 -24.89
C GLU A 336 -4.08 -1.67 -24.67
N SER A 337 -3.08 -2.40 -24.19
CA SER A 337 -3.20 -3.83 -23.91
C SER A 337 -3.90 -4.15 -22.58
N ILE A 338 -4.18 -3.14 -21.76
CA ILE A 338 -4.68 -3.26 -20.40
C ILE A 338 -6.09 -2.66 -20.27
N PRO A 339 -7.09 -3.44 -19.82
CA PRO A 339 -8.43 -2.92 -19.58
C PRO A 339 -8.45 -1.95 -18.40
N HIS A 340 -9.24 -0.89 -18.52
CA HIS A 340 -9.41 0.15 -17.47
C HIS A 340 -10.84 0.57 -17.21
N ASN A 341 -11.77 0.18 -18.09
CA ASN A 341 -13.18 0.46 -17.93
C ASN A 341 -13.82 -0.60 -17.04
N TYR A 342 -14.84 -0.17 -16.29
CA TYR A 342 -15.68 -1.08 -15.51
C TYR A 342 -16.31 -2.14 -16.41
N ALA A 343 -16.34 -3.38 -15.91
CA ALA A 343 -17.02 -4.47 -16.57
C ALA A 343 -18.53 -4.39 -16.34
N HIS A 344 -19.28 -4.09 -17.39
CA HIS A 344 -20.74 -4.19 -17.42
C HIS A 344 -21.24 -5.52 -18.00
N ASN A 345 -20.35 -6.34 -18.58
CA ASN A 345 -20.70 -7.63 -19.18
C ASN A 345 -19.60 -8.69 -18.97
N ILE A 346 -19.96 -9.94 -19.22
CA ILE A 346 -19.05 -11.09 -19.03
C ILE A 346 -17.79 -11.01 -19.91
N LYS A 347 -17.86 -10.43 -21.10
CA LYS A 347 -16.71 -10.34 -22.02
C LYS A 347 -15.63 -9.41 -21.45
N LEU A 348 -16.03 -8.25 -20.93
CA LEU A 348 -15.13 -7.31 -20.27
C LEU A 348 -14.60 -7.87 -18.96
N ALA A 349 -15.47 -8.46 -18.13
CA ALA A 349 -15.07 -9.12 -16.89
C ALA A 349 -14.02 -10.21 -17.14
N ARG A 350 -14.21 -11.01 -18.19
CA ARG A 350 -13.25 -12.05 -18.60
C ARG A 350 -11.93 -11.47 -19.06
N ALA A 351 -11.93 -10.37 -19.81
CA ALA A 351 -10.69 -9.71 -20.25
C ALA A 351 -9.86 -9.22 -19.05
N ILE A 352 -10.53 -8.59 -18.07
CA ILE A 352 -9.93 -8.15 -16.82
C ILE A 352 -9.40 -9.34 -16.00
N PHE A 353 -10.24 -10.36 -15.81
CA PHE A 353 -9.90 -11.59 -15.08
C PHE A 353 -8.67 -12.28 -15.66
N LEU A 354 -8.58 -12.43 -16.98
CA LEU A 354 -7.46 -13.11 -17.63
C LEU A 354 -6.14 -12.38 -17.40
N LYS A 355 -6.14 -11.04 -17.47
CA LYS A 355 -4.96 -10.22 -17.16
C LYS A 355 -4.57 -10.32 -15.69
N GLY A 356 -5.53 -10.16 -14.77
CA GLY A 356 -5.26 -10.30 -13.33
C GLY A 356 -4.73 -11.68 -12.97
N LYS A 357 -5.29 -12.73 -13.55
CA LYS A 357 -4.82 -14.11 -13.37
C LYS A 357 -3.39 -14.29 -13.87
N GLN A 358 -3.08 -13.76 -15.05
CA GLN A 358 -1.73 -13.81 -15.61
C GLN A 358 -0.70 -13.15 -14.68
N TYR A 359 -0.96 -11.91 -14.24
CA TYR A 359 -0.06 -11.22 -13.31
C TYR A 359 0.08 -11.94 -11.96
N ALA A 360 -0.98 -12.55 -11.44
CA ALA A 360 -0.90 -13.36 -10.23
C ALA A 360 -0.03 -14.60 -10.43
N GLU A 361 -0.21 -15.31 -11.54
CA GLU A 361 0.60 -16.49 -11.88
C GLU A 361 2.07 -16.12 -12.15
N ASP A 362 2.34 -14.95 -12.71
CA ASP A 362 3.70 -14.44 -12.90
C ASP A 362 4.36 -14.05 -11.58
N ALA A 363 3.67 -13.31 -10.70
CA ALA A 363 4.18 -12.94 -9.38
C ALA A 363 4.44 -14.16 -8.48
N LEU A 364 3.59 -15.20 -8.55
CA LEU A 364 3.74 -16.44 -7.78
C LEU A 364 4.97 -17.28 -8.19
N LYS A 365 5.63 -16.97 -9.32
CA LYS A 365 6.91 -17.60 -9.68
C LYS A 365 8.05 -17.12 -8.78
N PHE A 366 7.98 -15.87 -8.33
CA PHE A 366 8.97 -15.25 -7.44
C PHE A 366 8.53 -15.41 -5.97
N PHE A 367 7.30 -15.01 -5.64
CA PHE A 367 6.73 -15.13 -4.30
C PHE A 367 6.26 -16.55 -4.03
N VAL A 368 7.19 -17.49 -3.97
CA VAL A 368 6.95 -18.87 -3.56
C VAL A 368 6.76 -18.94 -2.05
N MET A 369 6.12 -20.01 -1.56
CA MET A 369 5.81 -20.15 -0.14
C MET A 369 7.05 -20.12 0.77
N ASP A 370 8.17 -20.70 0.30
CA ASP A 370 9.45 -20.65 1.00
C ASP A 370 10.06 -19.25 0.90
N GLY A 371 10.36 -18.62 2.03
CA GLY A 371 10.87 -17.24 2.09
C GLY A 371 9.82 -16.13 1.99
N PHE A 372 8.65 -16.36 1.38
CA PHE A 372 7.62 -15.33 1.16
C PHE A 372 6.20 -15.75 1.60
N VAL A 373 6.08 -16.42 2.75
CA VAL A 373 4.80 -16.98 3.25
C VAL A 373 3.63 -15.98 3.16
N THR A 374 3.78 -14.77 3.70
CA THR A 374 2.71 -13.77 3.72
C THR A 374 2.36 -13.30 2.32
N ASP A 375 3.35 -12.91 1.51
CA ASP A 375 3.12 -12.41 0.15
C ASP A 375 2.51 -13.48 -0.77
N HIS A 376 2.95 -14.73 -0.62
CA HIS A 376 2.40 -15.88 -1.33
C HIS A 376 0.92 -16.09 -0.99
N VAL A 377 0.56 -16.09 0.29
CA VAL A 377 -0.83 -16.27 0.72
C VAL A 377 -1.71 -15.14 0.21
N GLU A 378 -1.26 -13.90 0.31
CA GLU A 378 -2.00 -12.73 -0.19
C GLU A 378 -2.27 -12.83 -1.69
N LEU A 379 -1.26 -13.21 -2.50
CA LEU A 379 -1.43 -13.43 -3.94
C LEU A 379 -2.45 -14.53 -4.25
N ILE A 380 -2.45 -15.61 -3.46
CA ILE A 380 -3.43 -16.69 -3.60
C ILE A 380 -4.85 -16.23 -3.22
N GLN A 381 -4.99 -15.40 -2.19
CA GLN A 381 -6.27 -14.78 -1.83
C GLN A 381 -6.75 -13.81 -2.91
N ASP A 382 -5.87 -12.98 -3.46
CA ASP A 382 -6.22 -12.10 -4.58
C ASP A 382 -6.66 -12.89 -5.82
N LEU A 383 -5.95 -13.98 -6.14
CA LEU A 383 -6.36 -14.89 -7.22
C LEU A 383 -7.72 -15.54 -6.91
N SER A 384 -8.00 -15.92 -5.66
CA SER A 384 -9.32 -16.38 -5.22
C SER A 384 -10.40 -15.31 -5.44
N HIS A 385 -10.11 -14.04 -5.11
CA HIS A 385 -11.03 -12.93 -5.33
C HIS A 385 -11.31 -12.68 -6.82
N LEU A 386 -10.30 -12.77 -7.70
CA LEU A 386 -10.53 -12.72 -9.15
C LEU A 386 -11.55 -13.77 -9.61
N TYR A 387 -11.44 -15.01 -9.10
CA TYR A 387 -12.44 -16.05 -9.38
C TYR A 387 -13.80 -15.77 -8.76
N GLN A 388 -13.85 -15.14 -7.58
CA GLN A 388 -15.10 -14.73 -6.93
C GLN A 388 -15.86 -13.74 -7.79
N TYR A 389 -15.18 -12.68 -8.24
CA TYR A 389 -15.82 -11.66 -9.06
C TYR A 389 -16.18 -12.20 -10.44
N MET A 390 -15.32 -13.02 -11.06
CA MET A 390 -15.68 -13.68 -12.32
C MET A 390 -16.92 -14.58 -12.18
N ALA A 391 -17.13 -15.22 -11.02
CA ALA A 391 -18.34 -16.00 -10.76
C ALA A 391 -19.61 -15.14 -10.73
N PHE A 392 -19.54 -13.88 -10.28
CA PHE A 392 -20.68 -12.96 -10.32
C PHE A 392 -21.12 -12.66 -11.77
N PHE A 393 -20.18 -12.45 -12.68
CA PHE A 393 -20.47 -12.17 -14.09
C PHE A 393 -20.84 -13.41 -14.93
N GLU A 394 -20.81 -14.60 -14.34
CA GLU A 394 -21.06 -15.86 -15.06
C GLU A 394 -22.55 -16.26 -14.98
N PRO A 395 -23.30 -16.32 -16.08
CA PRO A 395 -24.73 -16.64 -16.03
C PRO A 395 -25.04 -18.08 -15.61
N SER A 396 -24.17 -19.04 -15.94
CA SER A 396 -24.40 -20.45 -15.59
C SER A 396 -24.02 -20.72 -14.14
N LYS A 397 -25.01 -21.03 -13.30
CA LYS A 397 -24.82 -21.43 -11.90
C LYS A 397 -23.87 -22.64 -11.76
N GLU A 398 -23.84 -23.54 -12.74
CA GLU A 398 -22.87 -24.63 -12.79
C GLU A 398 -21.44 -24.14 -12.99
N VAL A 399 -21.22 -23.16 -13.85
CA VAL A 399 -19.90 -22.56 -14.08
C VAL A 399 -19.50 -21.70 -12.88
N GLN A 400 -20.41 -20.93 -12.28
CA GLN A 400 -20.18 -20.25 -11.00
C GLN A 400 -19.67 -21.24 -9.93
N CYS A 401 -20.35 -22.39 -9.77
CA CYS A 401 -19.88 -23.44 -8.85
C CYS A 401 -18.47 -23.92 -9.15
N LYS A 402 -18.07 -24.01 -10.43
CA LYS A 402 -16.70 -24.41 -10.82
C LYS A 402 -15.68 -23.33 -10.43
N MET A 403 -16.01 -22.06 -10.57
CA MET A 403 -15.17 -20.94 -10.15
C MET A 403 -14.96 -20.97 -8.63
N HIS A 404 -16.03 -21.10 -7.84
CA HIS A 404 -15.93 -21.26 -6.38
C HIS A 404 -15.18 -22.53 -5.97
N LYS A 405 -15.32 -23.62 -6.73
CA LYS A 405 -14.53 -24.83 -6.49
C LYS A 405 -13.03 -24.57 -6.67
N ARG A 406 -12.64 -23.80 -7.69
CA ARG A 406 -11.25 -23.41 -7.93
C ARG A 406 -10.70 -22.54 -6.80
N ARG A 407 -11.50 -21.60 -6.27
CA ARG A 407 -11.14 -20.83 -5.06
C ARG A 407 -10.79 -21.73 -3.88
N ILE A 408 -11.66 -22.70 -3.58
CA ILE A 408 -11.41 -23.68 -2.50
C ILE A 408 -10.12 -24.46 -2.76
N ASP A 409 -9.86 -24.90 -3.99
CA ASP A 409 -8.63 -25.62 -4.32
C ASP A 409 -7.37 -24.79 -4.07
N LEU A 410 -7.42 -23.49 -4.37
CA LEU A 410 -6.31 -22.57 -4.11
C LEU A 410 -6.10 -22.36 -2.60
N LEU A 411 -7.14 -21.90 -1.90
CA LEU A 411 -7.04 -21.52 -0.49
C LEU A 411 -6.75 -22.71 0.43
N SER A 412 -7.33 -23.88 0.14
CA SER A 412 -7.17 -25.07 0.99
C SER A 412 -5.80 -25.73 0.89
N VAL A 413 -5.04 -25.48 -0.18
CA VAL A 413 -3.65 -25.92 -0.29
C VAL A 413 -2.81 -25.10 0.69
N VAL A 414 -2.86 -23.78 0.58
CA VAL A 414 -2.07 -22.86 1.42
C VAL A 414 -2.43 -23.01 2.90
N LEU A 415 -3.72 -23.13 3.24
CA LEU A 415 -4.16 -23.32 4.63
C LEU A 415 -3.55 -24.58 5.29
N LYS A 416 -3.28 -25.64 4.52
CA LYS A 416 -2.68 -26.87 5.06
C LYS A 416 -1.18 -26.74 5.30
N GLU A 417 -0.52 -25.84 4.60
CA GLU A 417 0.93 -25.61 4.71
C GLU A 417 1.27 -24.61 5.82
N LEU A 418 0.31 -23.77 6.20
CA LEU A 418 0.49 -22.76 7.25
C LEU A 418 0.60 -23.37 8.66
N ASN A 419 1.59 -22.88 9.41
CA ASN A 419 1.66 -23.14 10.84
C ASN A 419 0.75 -22.17 11.62
N ILE A 420 -0.30 -22.71 12.24
CA ILE A 420 -1.31 -21.93 12.98
C ILE A 420 -0.73 -21.12 14.15
N GLN A 421 0.41 -21.52 14.73
CA GLN A 421 1.02 -20.79 15.84
C GLN A 421 1.60 -19.44 15.40
N TYR A 422 2.17 -19.40 14.19
CA TYR A 422 2.79 -18.19 13.64
C TYR A 422 1.84 -17.38 12.77
N TYR A 423 0.87 -18.02 12.12
CA TYR A 423 0.00 -17.41 11.12
C TYR A 423 -1.49 -17.50 11.47
N LEU A 424 -1.83 -17.44 12.77
CA LEU A 424 -3.22 -17.61 13.25
C LEU A 424 -4.22 -16.68 12.54
N ALA A 425 -3.87 -15.41 12.36
CA ALA A 425 -4.74 -14.43 11.69
C ALA A 425 -5.03 -14.82 10.24
N ILE A 426 -4.01 -15.24 9.49
CA ILE A 426 -4.14 -15.71 8.10
C ILE A 426 -4.97 -17.00 8.06
N CYS A 427 -4.69 -17.95 8.96
CA CYS A 427 -5.48 -19.19 9.06
C CYS A 427 -6.96 -18.91 9.32
N ARG A 428 -7.28 -17.95 10.20
CA ARG A 428 -8.66 -17.51 10.47
C ARG A 428 -9.32 -16.95 9.21
N GLN A 429 -8.65 -16.06 8.49
CA GLN A 429 -9.15 -15.48 7.23
C GLN A 429 -9.43 -16.56 6.20
N LEU A 430 -8.48 -17.47 5.95
CA LEU A 430 -8.63 -18.56 4.98
C LEU A 430 -9.77 -19.53 5.36
N GLN A 431 -9.86 -19.92 6.64
CA GLN A 431 -10.93 -20.80 7.13
C GLN A 431 -12.31 -20.17 6.92
N TYR A 432 -12.45 -18.88 7.26
CA TYR A 432 -13.69 -18.15 7.07
C TYR A 432 -14.06 -18.01 5.58
N GLU A 433 -13.09 -17.61 4.73
CA GLU A 433 -13.31 -17.45 3.28
C GLU A 433 -13.69 -18.78 2.61
N ILE A 434 -13.02 -19.89 2.96
CA ILE A 434 -13.36 -21.22 2.44
C ILE A 434 -14.77 -21.62 2.90
N GLY A 435 -15.12 -21.38 4.17
CA GLY A 435 -16.46 -21.63 4.71
C GLY A 435 -17.56 -20.88 3.93
N LYS A 436 -17.34 -19.58 3.69
CA LYS A 436 -18.24 -18.74 2.89
C LYS A 436 -18.37 -19.25 1.46
N THR A 437 -17.25 -19.64 0.85
CA THR A 437 -17.24 -20.18 -0.53
C THR A 437 -18.02 -21.49 -0.64
N TYR A 438 -17.94 -22.38 0.36
CA TYR A 438 -18.78 -23.58 0.42
C TYR A 438 -20.27 -23.25 0.57
N ASN A 439 -20.60 -22.23 1.38
CA ASN A 439 -21.96 -21.75 1.54
C ASN A 439 -22.55 -21.18 0.24
N GLU A 440 -21.76 -20.42 -0.53
CA GLU A 440 -22.12 -19.93 -1.86
C GLU A 440 -22.40 -21.10 -2.82
N MET A 441 -21.49 -22.07 -2.90
CA MET A 441 -21.68 -23.26 -3.73
C MET A 441 -22.92 -24.08 -3.34
N PHE A 442 -23.19 -24.21 -2.03
CA PHE A 442 -24.40 -24.86 -1.55
C PHE A 442 -25.65 -24.13 -2.00
N SER A 443 -25.68 -22.80 -1.86
CA SER A 443 -26.80 -21.95 -2.27
C SER A 443 -27.07 -22.06 -3.77
N LEU A 444 -26.03 -22.04 -4.61
CA LEU A 444 -26.15 -22.25 -6.05
C LEU A 444 -26.74 -23.62 -6.41
N LYS A 445 -26.32 -24.68 -5.70
CA LYS A 445 -26.86 -26.03 -5.91
C LYS A 445 -28.30 -26.17 -5.44
N LEU A 446 -28.68 -25.44 -4.39
CA LEU A 446 -30.07 -25.38 -3.93
C LEU A 446 -30.96 -24.73 -4.99
N LEU A 447 -30.56 -23.56 -5.53
CA LEU A 447 -31.29 -22.87 -6.58
C LEU A 447 -31.46 -23.73 -7.84
N LEU A 448 -30.42 -24.47 -8.23
CA LEU A 448 -30.50 -25.41 -9.36
C LEU A 448 -31.48 -26.56 -9.10
N ALA A 449 -31.57 -27.03 -7.86
CA ALA A 449 -32.52 -28.06 -7.48
C ALA A 449 -33.97 -27.54 -7.53
N GLU A 450 -34.21 -26.36 -6.98
CA GLU A 450 -35.52 -25.69 -6.96
C GLU A 450 -36.00 -25.33 -8.38
N GLY A 451 -35.09 -24.85 -9.24
CA GLY A 451 -35.41 -24.49 -10.63
C GLY A 451 -35.65 -25.68 -11.58
N SER A 452 -35.28 -26.90 -11.18
CA SER A 452 -35.43 -28.10 -12.04
C SER A 452 -36.87 -28.60 -12.20
N GLY A 453 -37.80 -28.08 -11.39
CA GLY A 453 -39.23 -28.47 -11.38
C GLY A 453 -39.51 -29.90 -10.91
N ASN A 454 -38.47 -30.69 -10.64
CA ASN A 454 -38.54 -32.07 -10.21
C ASN A 454 -37.97 -32.23 -8.80
N SER A 455 -38.38 -33.30 -8.11
CA SER A 455 -37.75 -33.67 -6.84
C SER A 455 -36.24 -33.84 -7.00
N PRO A 456 -35.41 -33.28 -6.10
CA PRO A 456 -33.96 -33.37 -6.22
C PRO A 456 -33.49 -34.83 -6.28
N THR A 457 -32.61 -35.14 -7.23
CA THR A 457 -32.06 -36.49 -7.34
C THR A 457 -31.20 -36.86 -6.12
N THR A 458 -31.07 -38.15 -5.82
CA THR A 458 -30.19 -38.65 -4.74
C THR A 458 -28.76 -38.13 -4.87
N HIS A 459 -28.24 -38.01 -6.09
CA HIS A 459 -26.92 -37.45 -6.36
C HIS A 459 -26.83 -35.97 -5.98
N MET A 460 -27.85 -35.17 -6.34
CA MET A 460 -27.92 -33.75 -5.97
C MET A 460 -27.99 -33.57 -4.45
N ILE A 461 -28.83 -34.36 -3.78
CA ILE A 461 -28.94 -34.36 -2.31
C ILE A 461 -27.58 -34.67 -1.68
N LYS A 462 -26.90 -35.74 -2.12
CA LYS A 462 -25.58 -36.11 -1.61
C LYS A 462 -24.57 -34.97 -1.79
N LYS A 463 -24.55 -34.34 -2.96
CA LYS A 463 -23.63 -33.22 -3.25
C LYS A 463 -23.92 -32.01 -2.37
N MET A 464 -25.18 -31.62 -2.22
CA MET A 464 -25.60 -30.51 -1.35
C MET A 464 -25.22 -30.78 0.11
N THR A 465 -25.48 -32.00 0.61
CA THR A 465 -25.09 -32.40 1.96
C THR A 465 -23.58 -32.34 2.18
N THR A 466 -22.77 -32.77 1.21
CA THR A 466 -21.30 -32.64 1.29
C THR A 466 -20.87 -31.18 1.37
N LEU A 467 -21.38 -30.31 0.49
CA LEU A 467 -21.03 -28.88 0.50
C LEU A 467 -21.41 -28.21 1.82
N CYS A 468 -22.63 -28.50 2.31
CA CYS A 468 -23.13 -28.00 3.59
C CYS A 468 -22.22 -28.44 4.76
N ASN A 469 -21.90 -29.73 4.85
CA ASN A 469 -21.03 -30.25 5.90
C ASN A 469 -19.62 -29.65 5.83
N SER A 470 -19.06 -29.46 4.63
CA SER A 470 -17.75 -28.81 4.46
C SER A 470 -17.79 -27.36 4.92
N GLY A 471 -18.79 -26.58 4.52
CA GLY A 471 -18.96 -25.19 4.97
C GLY A 471 -19.06 -25.09 6.49
N ILE A 472 -19.91 -25.90 7.12
CA ILE A 472 -20.02 -25.98 8.59
C ILE A 472 -18.68 -26.36 9.23
N GLY A 473 -17.96 -27.32 8.64
CA GLY A 473 -16.65 -27.75 9.13
C GLY A 473 -15.65 -26.61 9.19
N TYR A 474 -15.50 -25.85 8.10
CA TYR A 474 -14.58 -24.71 8.04
C TYR A 474 -14.99 -23.56 8.96
N PHE A 475 -16.29 -23.23 9.04
CA PHE A 475 -16.75 -22.22 10.01
C PHE A 475 -16.50 -22.67 11.45
N ARG A 476 -16.69 -23.95 11.78
CA ARG A 476 -16.35 -24.48 13.12
C ARG A 476 -14.85 -24.44 13.39
N MET A 477 -14.01 -24.74 12.41
CA MET A 477 -12.56 -24.59 12.55
C MET A 477 -12.20 -23.15 12.90
N PHE A 478 -12.75 -22.19 12.14
CA PHE A 478 -12.61 -20.77 12.40
C PHE A 478 -13.07 -20.37 13.80
N LEU A 479 -14.31 -20.72 14.18
CA LEU A 479 -14.86 -20.42 15.51
C LEU A 479 -14.00 -21.03 16.64
N ASN A 480 -13.51 -22.25 16.47
CA ASN A 480 -12.67 -22.88 17.48
C ASN A 480 -11.36 -22.13 17.74
N THR A 481 -10.87 -21.32 16.79
CA THR A 481 -9.68 -20.47 17.01
C THR A 481 -9.94 -19.30 17.97
N HIS A 482 -11.20 -18.97 18.26
CA HIS A 482 -11.59 -17.92 19.20
C HIS A 482 -11.84 -18.44 20.61
N LYS A 483 -11.77 -19.75 20.83
CA LYS A 483 -11.98 -20.33 22.16
C LYS A 483 -10.76 -20.09 23.05
N LEU A 484 -11.05 -19.82 24.31
CA LEU A 484 -10.07 -19.75 25.39
C LEU A 484 -9.57 -21.17 25.75
N PRO A 485 -8.48 -21.30 26.54
CA PRO A 485 -7.94 -22.59 26.93
C PRO A 485 -8.92 -23.50 27.70
N ASP A 486 -9.96 -22.93 28.31
CA ASP A 486 -11.04 -23.65 28.99
C ASP A 486 -12.11 -24.22 28.02
N GLY A 487 -12.00 -23.90 26.73
CA GLY A 487 -12.91 -24.33 25.67
C GLY A 487 -14.12 -23.42 25.45
N ASN A 488 -14.28 -22.36 26.25
CA ASN A 488 -15.36 -21.39 26.11
C ASN A 488 -14.96 -20.24 25.18
N PHE A 489 -15.95 -19.52 24.65
CA PHE A 489 -15.70 -18.25 23.98
C PHE A 489 -15.40 -17.16 25.01
N PRO A 490 -14.61 -16.13 24.66
CA PRO A 490 -14.49 -14.95 25.50
C PRO A 490 -15.86 -14.27 25.65
N ASP A 491 -16.02 -13.53 26.74
CA ASP A 491 -17.24 -12.74 26.99
C ASP A 491 -17.52 -11.76 25.84
N ARG A 492 -16.45 -11.10 25.36
CA ARG A 492 -16.47 -10.22 24.18
C ARG A 492 -15.41 -10.63 23.17
N PHE A 493 -15.79 -10.63 21.89
CA PHE A 493 -14.85 -10.84 20.79
C PHE A 493 -14.02 -9.58 20.49
N GLU A 494 -12.83 -9.76 19.92
CA GLU A 494 -12.03 -8.65 19.40
C GLU A 494 -12.85 -7.85 18.37
N PRO A 495 -12.86 -6.50 18.42
CA PRO A 495 -13.68 -5.67 17.53
C PRO A 495 -13.51 -6.00 16.04
N GLU A 496 -12.28 -6.28 15.61
CA GLU A 496 -11.92 -6.61 14.23
C GLU A 496 -12.48 -7.98 13.77
N MET A 497 -12.78 -8.87 14.72
CA MET A 497 -13.23 -10.24 14.48
C MET A 497 -14.69 -10.48 14.89
N GLU A 498 -15.33 -9.53 15.58
CA GLU A 498 -16.69 -9.68 16.10
C GLU A 498 -17.70 -9.97 14.98
N ARG A 499 -17.68 -9.19 13.89
CA ARG A 499 -18.57 -9.39 12.75
C ARG A 499 -18.38 -10.76 12.10
N SER A 500 -17.14 -11.16 11.79
CA SER A 500 -16.87 -12.44 11.12
C SER A 500 -17.24 -13.63 12.01
N THR A 501 -17.03 -13.52 13.32
CA THR A 501 -17.42 -14.54 14.32
C THR A 501 -18.94 -14.73 14.38
N LEU A 502 -19.70 -13.65 14.50
CA LEU A 502 -21.16 -13.72 14.53
C LEU A 502 -21.73 -14.21 13.19
N LEU A 503 -21.18 -13.75 12.06
CA LEU A 503 -21.59 -14.23 10.74
C LEU A 503 -21.27 -15.72 10.52
N ALA A 504 -20.20 -16.25 11.09
CA ALA A 504 -19.92 -17.69 11.01
C ALA A 504 -21.01 -18.51 11.70
N HIS A 505 -21.50 -18.09 12.87
CA HIS A 505 -22.67 -18.69 13.50
C HIS A 505 -23.93 -18.57 12.62
N PHE A 506 -24.16 -17.39 12.02
CA PHE A 506 -25.31 -17.16 11.16
C PHE A 506 -25.31 -18.10 9.95
N TYR A 507 -24.16 -18.23 9.27
CA TYR A 507 -24.02 -19.14 8.14
C TYR A 507 -24.18 -20.60 8.54
N ILE A 508 -23.64 -21.03 9.69
CA ILE A 508 -23.89 -22.38 10.22
C ILE A 508 -25.40 -22.60 10.45
N GLY A 509 -26.08 -21.62 11.06
CA GLY A 509 -27.53 -21.65 11.28
C GLY A 509 -28.32 -21.81 9.98
N ARG A 510 -28.00 -21.02 8.95
CA ARG A 510 -28.63 -21.11 7.62
C ARG A 510 -28.35 -22.44 6.94
N LEU A 511 -27.11 -22.91 6.98
CA LEU A 511 -26.71 -24.20 6.41
C LEU A 511 -27.50 -25.34 7.03
N TYR A 512 -27.61 -25.40 8.36
CA TYR A 512 -28.43 -26.41 9.02
C TYR A 512 -29.93 -26.27 8.70
N SER A 513 -30.45 -25.04 8.62
CA SER A 513 -31.86 -24.77 8.30
C SER A 513 -32.26 -25.29 6.92
N LYS A 514 -31.32 -25.31 5.96
CA LYS A 514 -31.55 -25.72 4.57
C LYS A 514 -30.94 -27.09 4.23
N LYS A 515 -30.27 -27.74 5.17
CA LYS A 515 -29.57 -29.01 4.94
C LYS A 515 -30.55 -30.12 4.60
N PRO A 516 -30.38 -30.84 3.48
CA PRO A 516 -31.20 -32.01 3.17
C PRO A 516 -31.10 -33.07 4.28
N ALA A 517 -32.25 -33.58 4.72
CA ALA A 517 -32.34 -34.60 5.77
C ALA A 517 -32.83 -35.93 5.19
N ALA A 518 -32.22 -37.04 5.62
CA ALA A 518 -32.62 -38.38 5.19
C ALA A 518 -33.78 -38.97 6.00
N SER A 519 -34.07 -38.39 7.17
CA SER A 519 -35.14 -38.81 8.08
C SER A 519 -35.70 -37.62 8.84
N VAL A 520 -36.88 -37.79 9.44
CA VAL A 520 -37.50 -36.78 10.34
C VAL A 520 -36.56 -36.48 11.50
N GLU A 521 -35.97 -37.50 12.12
CA GLU A 521 -35.02 -37.32 13.23
C GLU A 521 -33.81 -36.46 12.83
N SER A 522 -33.22 -36.73 11.66
CA SER A 522 -32.11 -35.93 11.15
C SER A 522 -32.54 -34.49 10.85
N ASN A 523 -33.80 -34.27 10.45
CA ASN A 523 -34.34 -32.94 10.21
C ASN A 523 -34.52 -32.17 11.52
N LEU A 524 -35.08 -32.81 12.54
CA LEU A 524 -35.22 -32.23 13.88
C LEU A 524 -33.86 -31.86 14.47
N GLN A 525 -32.87 -32.74 14.33
CA GLN A 525 -31.51 -32.45 14.78
C GLN A 525 -30.89 -31.25 14.04
N ASN A 526 -31.08 -31.15 12.72
CA ASN A 526 -30.62 -29.98 11.96
C ASN A 526 -31.30 -28.70 12.47
N LYS A 527 -32.61 -28.72 12.75
CA LYS A 527 -33.34 -27.56 13.31
C LYS A 527 -32.84 -27.17 14.70
N ARG A 528 -32.55 -28.14 15.57
CA ARG A 528 -31.95 -27.89 16.90
C ARG A 528 -30.59 -27.19 16.78
N LEU A 529 -29.72 -27.69 15.90
CA LEU A 529 -28.41 -27.09 15.65
C LEU A 529 -28.51 -25.70 15.00
N ALA A 530 -29.48 -25.48 14.13
CA ALA A 530 -29.76 -24.16 13.57
C ALA A 530 -30.18 -23.17 14.67
N LEU A 531 -31.12 -23.58 15.52
CA LEU A 531 -31.62 -22.77 16.64
C LEU A 531 -30.50 -22.38 17.61
N GLU A 532 -29.60 -23.32 17.96
CA GLU A 532 -28.44 -23.05 18.82
C GLU A 532 -27.58 -21.90 18.28
N ASN A 533 -27.31 -21.89 16.97
CA ASN A 533 -26.48 -20.86 16.35
C ASN A 533 -27.17 -19.50 16.25
N TYR A 534 -28.47 -19.46 15.94
CA TYR A 534 -29.21 -18.20 15.96
C TYR A 534 -29.35 -17.64 17.39
N LYS A 535 -29.60 -18.51 18.38
CA LYS A 535 -29.65 -18.13 19.79
C LYS A 535 -28.32 -17.57 20.29
N PHE A 536 -27.20 -18.14 19.84
CA PHE A 536 -25.89 -17.62 20.20
C PHE A 536 -25.76 -16.14 19.82
N ILE A 537 -26.16 -15.78 18.59
CA ILE A 537 -26.09 -14.40 18.09
C ILE A 537 -27.04 -13.49 18.86
N THR A 538 -28.31 -13.88 19.05
CA THR A 538 -29.28 -13.04 19.78
C THR A 538 -28.83 -12.81 21.22
N ASN A 539 -28.40 -13.86 21.92
CA ASN A 539 -27.91 -13.74 23.29
C ASN A 539 -26.67 -12.85 23.38
N TYR A 540 -25.74 -12.98 22.43
CA TYR A 540 -24.54 -12.15 22.40
C TYR A 540 -24.90 -10.67 22.21
N VAL A 541 -25.76 -10.34 21.24
CA VAL A 541 -26.21 -8.96 20.96
C VAL A 541 -27.03 -8.39 22.11
N ASP A 542 -27.91 -9.18 22.72
CA ASP A 542 -28.72 -8.73 23.85
C ASP A 542 -27.85 -8.45 25.10
N THR A 543 -26.71 -9.14 25.23
CA THR A 543 -25.70 -8.89 26.28
C THR A 543 -24.79 -7.71 25.92
N HIS A 544 -24.41 -7.58 24.65
CA HIS A 544 -23.49 -6.57 24.12
C HIS A 544 -24.17 -5.75 23.02
N GLN A 545 -24.99 -4.76 23.42
CA GLN A 545 -25.84 -4.01 22.48
C GLN A 545 -25.05 -3.33 21.33
N GLU A 546 -23.80 -2.94 21.57
CA GLU A 546 -22.91 -2.36 20.55
C GLU A 546 -22.66 -3.32 19.37
N ALA A 547 -22.68 -4.63 19.62
CA ALA A 547 -22.46 -5.66 18.61
C ALA A 547 -23.63 -5.77 17.60
N GLU A 548 -24.79 -5.17 17.88
CA GLU A 548 -25.90 -5.13 16.91
C GLU A 548 -25.48 -4.45 15.61
N ALA A 549 -24.61 -3.43 15.68
CA ALA A 549 -24.07 -2.76 14.51
C ALA A 549 -23.29 -3.73 13.60
N ALA A 550 -22.62 -4.73 14.18
CA ALA A 550 -21.84 -5.72 13.45
C ALA A 550 -22.70 -6.75 12.68
N VAL A 551 -23.99 -6.89 12.99
CA VAL A 551 -24.92 -7.87 12.38
C VAL A 551 -26.29 -7.28 12.06
N LYS A 552 -26.33 -5.98 11.75
CA LYS A 552 -27.58 -5.23 11.54
C LYS A 552 -28.49 -5.84 10.47
N ALA A 553 -27.92 -6.43 9.42
CA ALA A 553 -28.69 -7.05 8.34
C ALA A 553 -29.22 -8.45 8.72
N GLU A 554 -28.54 -9.15 9.63
CA GLU A 554 -28.80 -10.55 9.96
C GLU A 554 -29.62 -10.74 11.24
N ILE A 555 -29.55 -9.79 12.19
CA ILE A 555 -30.13 -9.94 13.54
C ILE A 555 -31.65 -10.13 13.51
N GLY A 556 -32.35 -9.46 12.59
CA GLY A 556 -33.80 -9.62 12.42
C GLY A 556 -34.18 -11.06 12.05
N VAL A 557 -33.45 -11.66 11.09
CA VAL A 557 -33.63 -13.06 10.70
C VAL A 557 -33.29 -13.99 11.86
N CYS A 558 -32.24 -13.69 12.62
CA CYS A 558 -31.86 -14.51 13.78
C CYS A 558 -32.99 -14.53 14.82
N ARG A 559 -33.55 -13.37 15.18
CA ARG A 559 -34.67 -13.26 16.13
C ARG A 559 -35.91 -14.01 15.63
N GLU A 560 -36.28 -13.84 14.35
CA GLU A 560 -37.40 -14.57 13.76
C GLU A 560 -37.20 -16.10 13.81
N MET A 561 -36.00 -16.59 13.49
CA MET A 561 -35.70 -18.02 13.55
C MET A 561 -35.68 -18.57 14.99
N VAL A 562 -35.26 -17.76 15.97
CA VAL A 562 -35.31 -18.11 17.39
C VAL A 562 -36.75 -18.25 17.88
N ASP A 563 -37.68 -17.48 17.33
CA ASP A 563 -39.12 -17.59 17.65
C ASP A 563 -39.82 -18.75 16.91
N LEU A 564 -39.45 -19.00 15.65
CA LEU A 564 -40.11 -19.97 14.78
C LEU A 564 -39.68 -21.42 15.03
N LEU A 565 -38.38 -21.67 15.19
CA LEU A 565 -37.83 -23.02 15.27
C LEU A 565 -38.31 -23.81 16.51
N PRO A 566 -38.42 -23.23 17.73
CA PRO A 566 -38.96 -23.95 18.89
C PRO A 566 -40.39 -24.46 18.66
N ARG A 567 -41.26 -23.61 18.11
CA ARG A 567 -42.67 -23.99 17.82
C ARG A 567 -42.75 -25.14 16.84
N THR A 568 -41.88 -25.15 15.83
CA THR A 568 -41.82 -26.27 14.89
C THR A 568 -41.23 -27.53 15.53
N LEU A 569 -40.32 -27.44 16.50
CA LEU A 569 -39.82 -28.61 17.22
C LEU A 569 -40.90 -29.22 18.14
N GLU A 570 -41.61 -28.39 18.90
CA GLU A 570 -42.67 -28.81 19.83
C GLU A 570 -43.85 -29.50 19.11
N GLN A 571 -44.23 -29.02 17.92
CA GLN A 571 -45.28 -29.65 17.11
C GLN A 571 -44.95 -31.10 16.73
N PHE A 572 -43.68 -31.45 16.54
CA PHE A 572 -43.26 -32.82 16.23
C PHE A 572 -43.08 -33.69 17.47
N ASP A 573 -42.69 -33.11 18.61
CA ASP A 573 -42.59 -33.85 19.88
C ASP A 573 -43.98 -34.17 20.47
N SER A 574 -45.04 -33.48 20.00
CA SER A 574 -46.45 -33.71 20.39
C SER A 574 -47.22 -34.72 19.50
N LEU A 575 -46.58 -35.25 18.45
CA LEU A 575 -47.08 -36.28 17.54
C LEU A 575 -46.40 -37.63 17.83
#